data_AF-A0A519ZGR3-F1
#
_entry.id   AF-A0A519ZGR3-F1
#
_cell.length_a   1.000
_cell.length_b   1.000
_cell.length_c   1.000
_cell.angle_alpha   90.00
_cell.angle_beta   90.00
_cell.angle_gamma   90.00
#
_symmetry.space_group_name_H-M   'P 1'
#
loop_
_entity.id
_entity.type
_entity.pdbx_description
1 polymer ?
#
loop_
_entity_poly.entity_id
_entity_poly.type
_entity_poly.pdbx_seq_one_letter_code
_entity_poly.pdbx_strand_id
1 'polypeptide(L)'
;LQGKPGAPPTPTGKRVDEQKLRDLQAYVNSLQAPKGQVTDVTLVTKGKALFVSQNCTQCHNTNQGIAVQSRLIPMNVIWPGYAPKVLAQRQPPLTPIQNAPGTFDDKMIVVDASPGGGIRGNALPLLLDLARKPVFLHDDSVPSLDALFDPKRGKTAPHPFYVVSPAERAQLVAYMKSLDTDSK
;
A
#
# COMPACT_ATOMS: atom_id res chain seq x y z
N LEU A 1 -24.73 -23.10 -17.18
CA LEU A 1 -23.56 -23.38 -16.32
C LEU A 1 -23.80 -24.72 -15.64
N GLN A 2 -22.97 -25.73 -15.89
CA GLN A 2 -23.00 -27.02 -15.17
C GLN A 2 -22.01 -26.95 -14.01
N GLY A 3 -22.42 -27.34 -12.80
CA GLY A 3 -21.57 -27.31 -11.61
C GLY A 3 -22.36 -27.21 -10.31
N LYS A 4 -21.72 -27.55 -9.18
CA LYS A 4 -22.31 -27.40 -7.84
C LYS A 4 -22.45 -25.90 -7.51
N PRO A 5 -23.65 -25.41 -7.12
CA PRO A 5 -23.80 -24.02 -6.66
C PRO A 5 -22.78 -23.68 -5.57
N GLY A 6 -22.07 -22.56 -5.74
CA GLY A 6 -21.01 -22.10 -4.84
C GLY A 6 -19.60 -22.54 -5.25
N ALA A 7 -19.45 -23.40 -6.27
CA ALA A 7 -18.15 -23.70 -6.85
C ALA A 7 -17.63 -22.52 -7.71
N PRO A 8 -16.31 -22.37 -7.93
CA PRO A 8 -15.75 -21.30 -8.77
C PRO A 8 -16.42 -21.10 -10.16
N PRO A 9 -16.80 -22.15 -10.91
CA PRO A 9 -17.50 -21.98 -12.19
C PRO A 9 -19.02 -21.69 -12.05
N THR A 10 -19.58 -21.83 -10.85
CA THR A 10 -21.01 -21.65 -10.53
C THR A 10 -21.20 -20.89 -9.23
N PRO A 11 -20.70 -19.65 -9.11
CA PRO A 11 -20.77 -18.90 -7.86
C PRO A 11 -22.23 -18.60 -7.48
N THR A 12 -22.56 -18.81 -6.20
CA THR A 12 -23.86 -18.43 -5.64
C THR A 12 -23.81 -16.99 -5.18
N GLY A 13 -24.04 -16.06 -6.09
CA GLY A 13 -24.11 -14.63 -5.82
C GLY A 13 -25.09 -13.93 -6.75
N LYS A 14 -25.57 -12.75 -6.35
CA LYS A 14 -26.31 -11.89 -7.28
C LYS A 14 -25.31 -11.28 -8.26
N ARG A 15 -25.48 -11.54 -9.56
CA ARG A 15 -24.71 -10.84 -10.59
C ARG A 15 -25.09 -9.36 -10.51
N VAL A 16 -24.10 -8.49 -10.35
CA VAL A 16 -24.32 -7.04 -10.46
C VAL A 16 -24.73 -6.75 -11.90
N ASP A 17 -25.68 -5.83 -12.09
CA ASP A 17 -26.11 -5.38 -13.40
C ASP A 17 -24.89 -4.89 -14.23
N GLU A 18 -24.78 -5.37 -15.47
CA GLU A 18 -23.61 -5.10 -16.30
C GLU A 18 -23.49 -3.63 -16.70
N GLN A 19 -24.61 -2.95 -16.89
CA GLN A 19 -24.59 -1.54 -17.23
C GLN A 19 -24.12 -0.74 -16.02
N LYS A 20 -24.61 -1.03 -14.82
CA LYS A 20 -24.13 -0.40 -13.58
C LYS A 20 -22.63 -0.61 -13.35
N LEU A 21 -22.09 -1.79 -13.71
CA LEU A 21 -20.64 -2.02 -13.63
C LEU A 21 -19.86 -1.16 -14.64
N ARG A 22 -20.34 -1.03 -15.88
CA ARG A 22 -19.72 -0.15 -16.89
C ARG A 22 -19.79 1.32 -16.47
N ASP A 23 -20.93 1.75 -15.94
CA ASP A 23 -21.13 3.12 -15.47
C ASP A 23 -20.22 3.43 -14.27
N LEU A 24 -20.07 2.49 -13.32
CA LEU A 24 -19.14 2.63 -12.20
C LEU A 24 -17.69 2.70 -12.68
N GLN A 25 -17.29 1.86 -13.64
CA GLN A 25 -15.95 1.92 -14.22
C GLN A 25 -15.68 3.26 -14.90
N ALA A 26 -16.64 3.77 -15.67
CA ALA A 26 -16.55 5.08 -16.32
C ALA A 26 -16.43 6.19 -15.27
N TYR A 27 -17.24 6.14 -14.22
CA TYR A 27 -17.17 7.08 -13.10
C TYR A 27 -15.80 7.07 -12.42
N VAL A 28 -15.30 5.89 -11.99
CA VAL A 28 -13.99 5.76 -11.33
C VAL A 28 -12.85 6.26 -12.23
N ASN A 29 -12.90 5.96 -13.53
CA ASN A 29 -11.91 6.44 -14.49
C ASN A 29 -11.99 7.96 -14.77
N SER A 30 -13.15 8.57 -14.53
CA SER A 30 -13.36 10.01 -14.71
C SER A 30 -12.89 10.84 -13.51
N LEU A 31 -12.59 10.20 -12.37
CA LEU A 31 -12.15 10.88 -11.16
C LEU A 31 -10.82 11.60 -11.43
N GLN A 32 -10.80 12.90 -11.18
CA GLN A 32 -9.59 13.70 -11.31
C GLN A 32 -8.61 13.37 -10.19
N ALA A 33 -7.34 13.19 -10.55
CA ALA A 33 -6.28 13.04 -9.57
C ALA A 33 -6.14 14.34 -8.75
N PRO A 34 -6.10 14.24 -7.41
CA PRO A 34 -5.73 15.34 -6.54
C PRO A 34 -4.45 16.06 -6.92
N LYS A 35 -4.44 17.39 -6.79
CA LYS A 35 -3.21 18.19 -6.84
C LYS A 35 -2.41 18.05 -5.56
N GLY A 36 -1.09 18.01 -5.73
CA GLY A 36 -0.14 18.00 -4.64
C GLY A 36 -0.08 19.37 -3.96
N GLN A 37 0.43 19.38 -2.74
CA GLN A 37 0.62 20.61 -1.97
C GLN A 37 2.10 21.02 -2.00
N VAL A 38 2.42 22.04 -2.80
CA VAL A 38 3.76 22.65 -2.85
C VAL A 38 3.78 23.86 -1.92
N THR A 39 4.43 23.74 -0.76
CA THR A 39 4.61 24.86 0.16
C THR A 39 5.97 25.55 0.02
N ASP A 40 7.00 24.82 -0.42
CA ASP A 40 8.36 25.33 -0.63
C ASP A 40 9.06 24.49 -1.71
N VAL A 41 9.39 25.12 -2.84
CA VAL A 41 10.03 24.47 -3.99
C VAL A 41 11.44 23.96 -3.68
N THR A 42 12.18 24.67 -2.82
CA THR A 42 13.54 24.27 -2.42
C THR A 42 13.49 23.01 -1.56
N LEU A 43 12.56 22.94 -0.60
CA LEU A 43 12.36 21.74 0.21
C LEU A 43 11.90 20.55 -0.63
N VAL A 44 10.96 20.76 -1.54
CA VAL A 44 10.47 19.71 -2.46
C VAL A 44 11.62 19.17 -3.32
N THR A 45 12.47 20.05 -3.86
CA THR A 45 13.61 19.63 -4.69
C THR A 45 14.62 18.79 -3.89
N LYS A 46 14.96 19.21 -2.66
CA LYS A 46 15.83 18.44 -1.77
C LYS A 46 15.20 17.11 -1.36
N GLY A 47 13.91 17.12 -1.06
CA GLY A 47 13.15 15.92 -0.70
C GLY A 47 13.08 14.90 -1.84
N LYS A 48 12.94 15.35 -3.09
CA LYS A 48 13.03 14.48 -4.27
C LYS A 48 14.40 13.82 -4.36
N ALA A 49 15.47 14.58 -4.17
CA ALA A 49 16.83 14.02 -4.19
C ALA A 49 17.01 12.96 -3.10
N LEU A 50 16.51 13.22 -1.89
CA LEU A 50 16.51 12.24 -0.79
C LEU A 50 15.69 10.99 -1.12
N PHE A 51 14.49 11.14 -1.70
CA PHE A 51 13.65 10.01 -2.09
C PHE A 51 14.37 9.06 -3.05
N VAL A 52 15.12 9.61 -4.01
CA VAL A 52 15.93 8.84 -4.94
C VAL A 52 17.13 8.20 -4.23
N SER A 53 17.87 8.97 -3.42
CA SER A 53 19.09 8.47 -2.75
C SER A 53 18.82 7.45 -1.65
N GLN A 54 17.64 7.49 -1.03
CA GLN A 54 17.20 6.55 0.01
C GLN A 54 16.50 5.31 -0.57
N ASN A 55 16.65 5.04 -1.87
CA ASN A 55 16.11 3.86 -2.56
C ASN A 55 14.58 3.73 -2.50
N CYS A 56 13.84 4.81 -2.23
CA CYS A 56 12.37 4.77 -2.27
C CYS A 56 11.86 4.39 -3.67
N THR A 57 12.67 4.65 -4.70
CA THR A 57 12.40 4.31 -6.11
C THR A 57 12.44 2.82 -6.44
N GLN A 58 12.89 1.95 -5.52
CA GLN A 58 12.84 0.50 -5.73
C GLN A 58 11.42 -0.06 -5.69
N CYS A 59 10.53 0.65 -5.00
CA CYS A 59 9.13 0.27 -4.82
C CYS A 59 8.18 1.32 -5.38
N HIS A 60 8.50 2.60 -5.25
CA HIS A 60 7.64 3.70 -5.70
C HIS A 60 8.23 4.39 -6.93
N ASN A 61 7.41 5.10 -7.71
CA ASN A 61 7.89 5.93 -8.81
C ASN A 61 7.90 7.40 -8.39
N THR A 62 8.66 8.25 -9.10
CA THR A 62 8.57 9.71 -8.94
C THR A 62 7.41 10.30 -9.76
N ASN A 63 7.06 9.65 -10.88
CA ASN A 63 5.99 10.06 -11.77
C ASN A 63 4.66 9.38 -11.43
N GLN A 64 3.78 10.09 -10.72
CA GLN A 64 2.47 9.55 -10.32
C GLN A 64 1.45 9.51 -11.47
N GLY A 65 1.79 10.04 -12.65
CA GLY A 65 1.01 9.88 -13.88
C GLY A 65 1.18 8.50 -14.52
N ILE A 66 2.13 7.69 -14.05
CA ILE A 66 2.35 6.31 -14.53
C ILE A 66 1.75 5.34 -13.52
N ALA A 67 1.00 4.35 -14.02
CA ALA A 67 0.46 3.28 -13.21
C ALA A 67 1.57 2.58 -12.41
N VAL A 68 1.35 2.42 -11.11
CA VAL A 68 2.26 1.63 -10.26
C VAL A 68 2.18 0.17 -10.70
N GLN A 69 3.31 -0.53 -10.68
CA GLN A 69 3.33 -1.95 -10.99
C GLN A 69 2.35 -2.71 -10.10
N SER A 70 1.46 -3.50 -10.71
CA SER A 70 0.46 -4.32 -10.00
C SER A 70 1.06 -5.58 -9.37
N ARG A 71 2.30 -5.50 -8.85
CA ARG A 71 2.96 -6.61 -8.17
C ARG A 71 2.71 -6.53 -6.66
N LEU A 72 2.54 -7.69 -6.03
CA LEU A 72 2.53 -7.81 -4.59
C LEU A 72 3.96 -7.78 -4.05
N ILE A 73 4.22 -6.95 -3.06
CA ILE A 73 5.48 -6.95 -2.33
C ILE A 73 5.35 -7.89 -1.13
N PRO A 74 6.18 -8.94 -1.02
CA PRO A 74 6.12 -9.89 0.10
C PRO A 74 6.23 -9.20 1.46
N MET A 75 5.48 -9.70 2.45
CA MET A 75 5.39 -9.09 3.78
C MET A 75 6.76 -8.97 4.47
N ASN A 76 7.64 -9.96 4.32
CA ASN A 76 9.01 -9.94 4.88
C ASN A 76 9.93 -8.89 4.24
N VAL A 77 9.61 -8.39 3.04
CA VAL A 77 10.35 -7.30 2.37
C VAL A 77 9.94 -5.94 2.96
N ILE A 78 8.63 -5.74 3.17
CA ILE A 78 8.10 -4.48 3.70
C ILE A 78 8.06 -4.45 5.23
N TRP A 79 8.27 -5.57 5.91
CA TRP A 79 8.30 -5.64 7.36
C TRP A 79 9.39 -6.62 7.82
N PRO A 80 10.63 -6.15 8.11
CA PRO A 80 11.73 -7.03 8.50
C PRO A 80 11.48 -7.79 9.81
N GLY A 81 10.66 -7.24 10.70
CA GLY A 81 10.23 -7.91 11.93
C GLY A 81 9.13 -8.96 11.72
N TYR A 82 8.75 -9.25 10.47
CA TYR A 82 7.64 -10.16 10.19
C TYR A 82 7.97 -11.60 10.58
N ALA A 83 7.26 -12.09 11.60
CA ALA A 83 7.40 -13.45 12.13
C ALA A 83 6.02 -14.03 12.47
N PRO A 84 5.23 -14.43 11.45
CA PRO A 84 3.89 -14.96 11.67
C PRO A 84 3.92 -16.33 12.34
N LYS A 85 2.99 -16.57 13.26
CA LYS A 85 2.75 -17.86 13.89
C LYS A 85 1.49 -18.49 13.32
N VAL A 86 1.52 -19.81 13.14
CA VAL A 86 0.32 -20.57 12.77
C VAL A 86 -0.63 -20.61 13.97
N LEU A 87 -1.85 -20.16 13.74
CA LEU A 87 -2.94 -20.18 14.72
C LEU A 87 -3.84 -21.41 14.55
N ALA A 88 -4.08 -21.83 13.30
CA ALA A 88 -4.90 -22.99 12.99
C ALA A 88 -4.54 -23.59 11.62
N GLN A 89 -4.69 -24.91 11.50
CA GLN A 89 -4.55 -25.62 10.23
C GLN A 89 -5.87 -25.59 9.45
N ARG A 90 -5.78 -25.59 8.11
CA ARG A 90 -6.94 -25.72 7.21
C ARG A 90 -6.72 -26.89 6.25
N GLN A 91 -7.81 -27.43 5.73
CA GLN A 91 -7.75 -28.48 4.72
C GLN A 91 -7.25 -27.90 3.39
N PRO A 92 -6.34 -28.60 2.68
CA PRO A 92 -5.93 -28.21 1.34
C PRO A 92 -7.13 -27.98 0.40
N PRO A 93 -7.10 -26.98 -0.51
CA PRO A 93 -5.95 -26.16 -0.91
C PRO A 93 -5.78 -24.85 -0.10
N LEU A 94 -6.43 -24.73 1.06
CA LEU A 94 -6.32 -23.54 1.90
C LEU A 94 -5.01 -23.58 2.70
N THR A 95 -4.29 -22.47 2.76
CA THR A 95 -3.08 -22.33 3.60
C THR A 95 -3.43 -22.32 5.09
N PRO A 96 -2.51 -22.52 6.04
CA PRO A 96 -2.80 -22.35 7.46
C PRO A 96 -3.22 -20.91 7.80
N ILE A 97 -4.03 -20.73 8.84
CA ILE A 97 -4.32 -19.41 9.41
C ILE A 97 -3.09 -18.98 10.22
N GLN A 98 -2.57 -17.78 9.93
CA GLN A 98 -1.35 -17.27 10.52
C GLN A 98 -1.52 -15.81 10.95
N ASN A 99 -0.81 -15.38 11.99
CA ASN A 99 -0.73 -13.97 12.37
C ASN A 99 0.65 -13.59 12.93
N ALA A 100 1.08 -12.35 12.70
CA ALA A 100 2.25 -11.74 13.34
C ALA A 100 1.82 -10.68 14.38
N PRO A 101 2.66 -10.32 15.37
CA PRO A 101 2.30 -9.32 16.39
C PRO A 101 1.99 -7.93 15.81
N GLY A 102 0.99 -7.23 16.36
CA GLY A 102 0.56 -5.92 15.88
C GLY A 102 -0.58 -6.02 14.86
N THR A 103 -0.86 -4.94 14.14
CA THR A 103 -2.03 -4.82 13.25
C THR A 103 -1.70 -4.92 11.75
N PHE A 104 -0.42 -4.89 11.40
CA PHE A 104 0.02 -4.78 10.00
C PHE A 104 -0.25 -6.06 9.18
N ASP A 105 -0.38 -7.24 9.81
CA ASP A 105 -0.76 -8.48 9.10
C ASP A 105 -2.24 -8.84 9.25
N ASP A 106 -3.01 -8.13 10.09
CA ASP A 106 -4.38 -8.53 10.45
C ASP A 106 -5.31 -8.59 9.23
N LYS A 107 -5.17 -7.63 8.31
CA LYS A 107 -5.98 -7.62 7.07
C LYS A 107 -5.62 -8.81 6.15
N MET A 108 -4.43 -9.39 6.28
CA MET A 108 -4.01 -10.55 5.49
C MET A 108 -4.62 -11.85 6.03
N ILE A 109 -4.90 -11.94 7.33
CA ILE A 109 -5.59 -13.09 7.95
C ILE A 109 -6.94 -13.34 7.26
N VAL A 110 -7.65 -12.26 6.91
CA VAL A 110 -8.96 -12.31 6.23
C VAL A 110 -8.81 -12.70 4.75
N VAL A 111 -7.76 -12.22 4.08
CA VAL A 111 -7.51 -12.42 2.64
C VAL A 111 -6.87 -13.77 2.32
N ASP A 112 -6.24 -14.43 3.29
CA ASP A 112 -5.72 -15.80 3.18
C ASP A 112 -6.81 -16.85 2.89
N ALA A 113 -8.08 -16.47 2.80
CA ALA A 113 -9.16 -17.29 2.25
C ALA A 113 -9.07 -17.52 0.72
N SER A 114 -8.09 -16.92 0.03
CA SER A 114 -7.85 -17.13 -1.40
C SER A 114 -7.36 -18.56 -1.68
N PRO A 115 -7.96 -19.32 -2.63
CA PRO A 115 -7.47 -20.64 -3.01
C PRO A 115 -6.00 -20.57 -3.49
N GLY A 116 -5.11 -21.38 -2.91
CA GLY A 116 -3.78 -21.63 -3.47
C GLY A 116 -2.59 -20.90 -2.83
N GLY A 117 -2.77 -20.10 -1.79
CA GLY A 117 -1.62 -19.62 -0.99
C GLY A 117 -0.65 -18.70 -1.73
N GLY A 118 -1.17 -17.72 -2.46
CA GLY A 118 -0.36 -16.70 -3.14
C GLY A 118 0.52 -15.88 -2.18
N ILE A 119 1.30 -14.96 -2.73
CA ILE A 119 2.20 -14.09 -1.96
C ILE A 119 1.40 -13.33 -0.89
N ARG A 120 1.70 -13.58 0.39
CA ARG A 120 1.25 -12.74 1.50
C ARG A 120 2.04 -11.43 1.45
N GLY A 121 1.38 -10.36 1.03
CA GLY A 121 2.00 -9.08 0.76
C GLY A 121 0.98 -8.02 0.38
N ASN A 122 1.47 -6.80 0.16
CA ASN A 122 0.64 -5.68 -0.23
C ASN A 122 1.00 -5.19 -1.63
N ALA A 123 -0.01 -4.72 -2.36
CA ALA A 123 0.21 -3.95 -3.57
C ALA A 123 0.79 -2.58 -3.23
N LEU A 124 1.55 -2.01 -4.15
CA LEU A 124 2.13 -0.68 -3.97
C LEU A 124 1.04 0.39 -4.03
N PRO A 125 0.90 1.27 -3.02
CA PRO A 125 -0.02 2.38 -3.10
C PRO A 125 0.51 3.45 -4.06
N LEU A 126 -0.41 4.15 -4.73
CA LEU A 126 -0.11 5.43 -5.38
C LEU A 126 0.32 6.44 -4.31
N LEU A 127 1.33 7.26 -4.60
CA LEU A 127 1.77 8.33 -3.71
C LEU A 127 1.05 9.65 -4.05
N LEU A 128 -0.26 9.56 -4.32
CA LEU A 128 -1.12 10.70 -4.59
C LEU A 128 -1.87 11.12 -3.33
N ASP A 129 -2.13 12.42 -3.22
CA ASP A 129 -2.96 13.02 -2.17
C ASP A 129 -2.51 12.77 -0.72
N LEU A 130 -1.21 12.51 -0.52
CA LEU A 130 -0.67 12.21 0.80
C LEU A 130 -0.77 13.40 1.76
N ALA A 131 -0.89 14.62 1.25
CA ALA A 131 -1.06 15.83 2.06
C ALA A 131 -2.38 15.85 2.84
N ARG A 132 -3.45 15.22 2.32
CA ARG A 132 -4.78 15.19 2.95
C ARG A 132 -5.05 13.90 3.73
N LYS A 133 -4.14 12.93 3.69
CA LYS A 133 -4.30 11.65 4.37
C LYS A 133 -3.92 11.78 5.87
N PRO A 134 -4.83 11.45 6.81
CA PRO A 134 -4.58 11.63 8.24
C PRO A 134 -3.83 10.46 8.90
N VAL A 135 -3.76 9.31 8.25
CA VAL A 135 -3.09 8.09 8.71
C VAL A 135 -2.45 7.37 7.53
N PHE A 136 -1.41 6.59 7.76
CA PHE A 136 -0.61 5.94 6.73
C PHE A 136 -0.47 4.45 7.04
N LEU A 137 0.00 3.72 6.01
CA LEU A 137 -0.02 2.26 5.94
C LEU A 137 -1.44 1.72 5.79
N HIS A 138 -1.58 0.42 5.48
CA HIS A 138 -2.89 -0.18 5.26
C HIS A 138 -3.61 -0.53 6.58
N ASP A 139 -2.90 -0.50 7.70
CA ASP A 139 -3.45 -0.74 9.04
C ASP A 139 -3.66 0.55 9.85
N ASP A 140 -3.50 1.72 9.21
CA ASP A 140 -3.69 3.05 9.80
C ASP A 140 -2.80 3.34 11.03
N SER A 141 -1.73 2.55 11.22
CA SER A 141 -0.87 2.60 12.42
C SER A 141 0.04 3.83 12.51
N VAL A 142 0.16 4.62 11.43
CA VAL A 142 1.08 5.75 11.35
C VAL A 142 0.31 7.06 11.17
N PRO A 143 0.35 8.01 12.13
CA PRO A 143 -0.53 9.18 12.12
C PRO A 143 -0.05 10.34 11.24
N SER A 144 1.15 10.28 10.66
CA SER A 144 1.67 11.33 9.79
C SER A 144 2.84 10.85 8.94
N LEU A 145 3.17 11.57 7.86
CA LEU A 145 4.40 11.34 7.10
C LEU A 145 5.66 11.56 7.96
N ASP A 146 5.64 12.52 8.89
CA ASP A 146 6.77 12.74 9.79
C ASP A 146 6.99 11.53 10.71
N ALA A 147 5.90 10.98 11.27
CA ALA A 147 5.95 9.75 12.05
C ALA A 147 6.40 8.56 11.20
N LEU A 148 5.94 8.44 9.95
CA LEU A 148 6.33 7.35 9.05
C LEU A 148 7.85 7.25 8.89
N PHE A 149 8.50 8.39 8.73
CA PHE A 149 9.94 8.51 8.51
C PHE A 149 10.75 8.70 9.81
N ASP A 150 10.13 8.65 10.99
CA ASP A 150 10.83 8.79 12.26
C ASP A 150 11.61 7.51 12.61
N PRO A 151 12.94 7.58 12.85
CA PRO A 151 13.74 6.43 13.24
C PRO A 151 13.28 5.75 14.55
N LYS A 152 12.53 6.45 15.42
CA LYS A 152 11.96 5.88 16.65
C LYS A 152 11.01 4.72 16.41
N ARG A 153 10.45 4.59 15.19
CA ARG A 153 9.65 3.41 14.81
C ARG A 153 10.47 2.11 14.83
N GLY A 154 11.78 2.22 14.61
CA GLY A 154 12.72 1.10 14.66
C GLY A 154 12.85 0.35 13.34
N LYS A 155 14.03 -0.24 13.14
CA LYS A 155 14.41 -0.95 11.89
C LYS A 155 13.61 -2.20 11.56
N THR A 156 12.87 -2.73 12.52
CA THR A 156 12.01 -3.91 12.35
C THR A 156 10.54 -3.56 12.19
N ALA A 157 10.18 -2.27 12.18
CA ALA A 157 8.81 -1.84 11.96
C ALA A 157 8.36 -2.09 10.52
N PRO A 158 7.04 -2.14 10.28
CA PRO A 158 6.51 -2.11 8.92
C PRO A 158 6.95 -0.85 8.17
N HIS A 159 7.29 -1.01 6.90
CA HIS A 159 7.88 0.02 6.04
C HIS A 159 9.02 0.78 6.74
N PRO A 160 10.16 0.12 7.03
CA PRO A 160 11.23 0.60 7.93
C PRO A 160 12.16 1.63 7.25
N PHE A 161 11.61 2.51 6.42
CA PHE A 161 12.36 3.59 5.78
C PHE A 161 12.23 4.84 6.64
N TYR A 162 13.34 5.26 7.23
CA TYR A 162 13.40 6.41 8.13
C TYR A 162 14.55 7.35 7.78
N VAL A 163 14.40 8.61 8.15
CA VAL A 163 15.39 9.67 7.93
C VAL A 163 15.80 10.25 9.28
N VAL A 164 17.08 10.07 9.63
CA VAL A 164 17.59 10.42 10.97
C VAL A 164 17.57 11.93 11.20
N SER A 165 18.00 12.72 10.22
CA SER A 165 18.01 14.18 10.32
C SER A 165 16.58 14.74 10.26
N PRO A 166 16.13 15.51 11.28
CA PRO A 166 14.83 16.16 11.23
C PRO A 166 14.67 17.10 10.03
N ALA A 167 15.75 17.77 9.61
CA ALA A 167 15.73 18.67 8.47
C ALA A 167 15.55 17.92 7.15
N GLU A 168 16.24 16.79 6.96
CA GLU A 168 16.07 15.93 5.77
C GLU A 168 14.68 15.28 5.76
N ARG A 169 14.18 14.86 6.92
CA ARG A 169 12.82 14.34 7.06
C ARG A 169 11.78 15.38 6.66
N ALA A 170 11.93 16.64 7.10
CA ALA A 170 11.04 17.72 6.67
C ALA A 170 11.07 17.94 5.14
N GLN A 171 12.25 17.85 4.51
CA GLN A 171 12.40 17.92 3.05
C GLN A 171 11.66 16.77 2.37
N LEU A 172 11.85 15.53 2.85
CA LEU A 172 11.17 14.35 2.32
C LEU A 172 9.65 14.48 2.48
N VAL A 173 9.16 14.89 3.65
CA VAL A 173 7.72 15.13 3.89
C VAL A 173 7.17 16.18 2.93
N ALA A 174 7.88 17.29 2.70
CA ALA A 174 7.46 18.31 1.74
C ALA A 174 7.34 17.73 0.32
N TYR A 175 8.32 16.92 -0.12
CA TYR A 175 8.27 16.23 -1.40
C TYR A 175 7.08 15.26 -1.49
N MET A 176 6.87 14.40 -0.49
CA MET A 176 5.75 13.45 -0.48
C MET A 176 4.38 14.15 -0.54
N LYS A 177 4.24 15.32 0.08
CA LYS A 177 3.02 16.13 0.00
C LYS A 177 2.83 16.81 -1.35
N SER A 178 3.92 17.09 -2.06
CA SER A 178 3.88 17.75 -3.37
C SER A 178 3.51 16.82 -4.53
N LEU A 179 3.54 15.50 -4.32
CA LEU A 179 3.33 14.51 -5.38
C LEU A 179 1.92 14.58 -5.98
N ASP A 180 1.88 14.66 -7.30
CA ASP A 180 0.69 14.64 -8.15
C ASP A 180 1.01 14.06 -9.54
N THR A 181 0.02 14.06 -10.43
CA THR A 181 0.17 13.53 -11.79
C THR A 181 1.06 14.38 -12.72
N ASP A 182 1.42 15.60 -12.32
CA ASP A 182 2.35 16.46 -13.06
C ASP A 182 3.80 16.31 -12.54
N SER A 183 3.97 15.62 -11.40
CA SER A 183 5.27 15.33 -10.80
C SER A 183 6.08 14.43 -11.74
N LYS A 184 7.33 14.84 -12.02
CA LYS A 184 8.29 14.10 -12.86
C LYS A 184 9.43 13.60 -12.01
#